data_AF-A0A7C5ICN5-F1
#
_entry.id   AF-A0A7C5ICN5-F1
#
_cell.length_a   1.000
_cell.length_b   1.000
_cell.length_c   1.000
_cell.angle_alpha   90.00
_cell.angle_beta   90.00
_cell.angle_gamma   90.00
#
_symmetry.space_group_name_H-M   'P 1'
#
loop_
_entity.id
_entity.type
_entity.pdbx_description
1 polymer ?
#
loop_
_entity_poly.entity_id
_entity_poly.type
_entity_poly.pdbx_seq_one_letter_code
_entity_poly.pdbx_strand_id
1 'polypeptide(L)'
;MTISTKQNSLSMRAMLRVSVNAWLIVLLACSGLWAQNRPAGKKISAGKITAPFLQYAKSYEETPYVTKVVLKNGMTVLVNEFRAHPVVSIQAHVRAGILDEPADRPGVASLLAAMLCRGLPDTVKGTRRQNIQLLGGSMKCEAYWERTELEIVASSSQWKRALNILIEALSNPCLQEQEIKLEAALTAGKLRELAESPFEFALARLLGLGFDQPPLNRWRSSDSEPFGRIMTSDLEAFYRAAFSPENILLIISGDVSSGEALNELVKIYKPLKSSGVKLKRLTLQSRQESFRYAALEGNIPYPYLLFGFHVDSDNLADSAAIQVLNAILGVGEGSVLAMRLRDQRKVVLAASTHIIQWPGLSYLVVELQVRPEDIDRSEIALFTEMELLKRQEPSEADMARALAQMELSFWSHLETVSARA
;
A
#
# COMPACT_ATOMS: atom_id res chain seq x y z
N MET A 1 -25.51 6.18 -63.13
CA MET A 1 -24.23 6.90 -63.09
C MET A 1 -23.54 6.48 -61.81
N THR A 2 -22.63 5.51 -61.92
CA THR A 2 -22.04 4.78 -60.79
C THR A 2 -20.74 5.47 -60.42
N ILE A 3 -20.67 6.08 -59.23
CA ILE A 3 -19.43 6.65 -58.71
C ILE A 3 -18.91 5.72 -57.61
N SER A 4 -17.79 5.08 -57.91
CA SER A 4 -16.99 4.26 -57.03
C SER A 4 -15.99 5.15 -56.28
N THR A 5 -16.02 5.15 -54.96
CA THR A 5 -14.95 5.72 -54.12
C THR A 5 -14.38 4.62 -53.23
N LYS A 6 -13.15 4.19 -53.56
CA LYS A 6 -12.29 3.35 -52.72
C LYS A 6 -11.90 4.14 -51.47
N GLN A 7 -12.24 3.61 -50.30
CA GLN A 7 -11.75 4.09 -49.01
C GLN A 7 -10.71 3.08 -48.49
N ASN A 8 -9.43 3.45 -48.53
CA ASN A 8 -8.36 2.68 -47.90
C ASN A 8 -8.45 2.86 -46.39
N SER A 9 -8.90 1.83 -45.67
CA SER A 9 -8.83 1.76 -44.21
C SER A 9 -7.48 1.19 -43.77
N LEU A 10 -6.51 2.07 -43.51
CA LEU A 10 -5.36 1.72 -42.66
C LEU A 10 -5.80 1.97 -41.21
N SER A 11 -5.93 0.90 -40.44
CA SER A 11 -6.45 0.93 -39.07
C SER A 11 -5.53 1.68 -38.10
N MET A 12 -6.00 2.80 -37.54
CA MET A 12 -5.38 3.58 -36.46
C MET A 12 -5.02 2.75 -35.21
N ARG A 13 -5.63 1.57 -35.03
CA ARG A 13 -5.30 0.61 -33.95
C ARG A 13 -3.86 0.08 -34.02
N ALA A 14 -3.21 0.12 -35.19
CA ALA A 14 -1.81 -0.29 -35.33
C ALA A 14 -0.83 0.81 -34.89
N MET A 15 -1.15 2.09 -35.09
CA MET A 15 -0.28 3.21 -34.68
C MET A 15 -0.27 3.42 -33.16
N LEU A 16 -1.41 3.25 -32.49
CA LEU A 16 -1.52 3.36 -31.01
C LEU A 16 -0.74 2.25 -30.27
N ARG A 17 -0.65 1.04 -30.82
CA ARG A 17 0.17 -0.03 -30.23
C ARG A 17 1.68 0.21 -30.38
N VAL A 18 2.09 0.86 -31.46
CA VAL A 18 3.51 1.14 -31.73
C VAL A 18 4.01 2.31 -30.88
N SER A 19 3.18 3.35 -30.66
CA SER A 19 3.55 4.48 -29.80
C SER A 19 3.60 4.10 -28.32
N VAL A 20 2.64 3.33 -27.80
CA VAL A 20 2.66 2.88 -26.40
C VAL A 20 3.86 1.97 -26.10
N ASN A 21 4.22 1.07 -27.02
CA ASN A 21 5.42 0.23 -26.88
C ASN A 21 6.72 1.05 -26.97
N ALA A 22 6.77 2.09 -27.81
CA ALA A 22 7.94 2.95 -27.92
C ALA A 22 8.18 3.76 -26.63
N TRP A 23 7.12 4.24 -25.97
CA TRP A 23 7.23 4.96 -24.70
C TRP A 23 7.55 4.04 -23.51
N LEU A 24 7.05 2.79 -23.51
CA LEU A 24 7.47 1.76 -22.54
C LEU A 24 8.97 1.42 -22.68
N ILE A 25 9.49 1.39 -23.91
CA ILE A 25 10.93 1.20 -24.16
C ILE A 25 11.74 2.41 -23.71
N VAL A 26 11.22 3.64 -23.83
CA VAL A 26 11.89 4.85 -23.32
C VAL A 26 11.87 4.91 -21.78
N LEU A 27 10.77 4.51 -21.13
CA LEU A 27 10.71 4.36 -19.66
C LEU A 27 11.68 3.28 -19.16
N LEU A 28 11.80 2.15 -19.87
CA LEU A 28 12.79 1.11 -19.59
C LEU A 28 14.23 1.57 -19.89
N ALA A 29 14.46 2.35 -20.95
CA ALA A 29 15.78 2.82 -21.34
C ALA A 29 16.30 3.96 -20.44
N CYS A 30 15.43 4.86 -19.99
CA CYS A 30 15.77 5.92 -19.05
C CYS A 30 16.03 5.38 -17.63
N SER A 31 15.40 4.26 -17.24
CA SER A 31 15.76 3.54 -16.01
C SER A 31 17.22 3.03 -16.03
N GLY A 32 17.78 2.78 -17.21
CA GLY A 32 19.15 2.33 -17.40
C GLY A 32 20.21 3.43 -17.33
N LEU A 33 19.87 4.71 -17.62
CA LEU A 33 20.85 5.80 -17.66
C LEU A 33 21.10 6.46 -16.30
N TRP A 34 20.19 6.30 -15.34
CA TRP A 34 20.36 6.73 -13.94
C TRP A 34 20.33 5.57 -12.95
N ALA A 35 20.48 4.35 -13.47
CA ALA A 35 20.84 3.20 -12.65
C ALA A 35 22.20 3.50 -12.01
N GLN A 36 22.21 3.76 -10.70
CA GLN A 36 23.43 3.56 -9.93
C GLN A 36 23.78 2.08 -10.08
N ASN A 37 24.67 1.78 -11.03
CA ASN A 37 25.36 0.52 -11.11
C ASN A 37 25.85 0.19 -9.71
N ARG A 38 25.42 -0.96 -9.19
CA ARG A 38 25.97 -1.52 -7.97
C ARG A 38 27.49 -1.32 -8.02
N PRO A 39 28.10 -0.59 -7.06
CA PRO A 39 29.54 -0.39 -7.09
C PRO A 39 30.18 -1.78 -7.17
N ALA A 40 31.01 -1.99 -8.19
CA ALA A 40 31.61 -3.29 -8.46
C ALA A 40 32.16 -3.85 -7.15
N GLY A 41 31.54 -4.91 -6.64
CA GLY A 41 31.96 -5.53 -5.41
C GLY A 41 33.46 -5.83 -5.51
N LYS A 42 34.24 -5.47 -4.48
CA LYS A 42 35.64 -5.91 -4.38
C LYS A 42 35.67 -7.39 -4.75
N LYS A 43 36.41 -7.76 -5.80
CA LYS A 43 36.60 -9.15 -6.21
C LYS A 43 37.14 -9.92 -5.01
N ILE A 44 36.26 -10.65 -4.33
CA ILE A 44 36.64 -11.63 -3.33
C ILE A 44 37.35 -12.73 -4.11
N SER A 45 38.63 -12.95 -3.83
CA SER A 45 39.40 -14.02 -4.47
C SER A 45 38.72 -15.35 -4.20
N ALA A 46 38.54 -16.14 -5.25
CA ALA A 46 37.84 -17.41 -5.23
C ALA A 46 38.65 -18.48 -4.46
N GLY A 47 38.57 -18.46 -3.14
CA GLY A 47 38.49 -19.68 -2.35
C GLY A 47 37.02 -20.07 -2.21
N LYS A 48 36.66 -21.34 -2.41
CA LYS A 48 35.29 -21.88 -2.27
C LYS A 48 34.75 -21.71 -0.84
N ILE A 49 34.42 -20.49 -0.43
CA ILE A 49 33.58 -20.21 0.73
C ILE A 49 32.19 -19.96 0.16
N THR A 50 31.38 -21.01 0.09
CA THR A 50 29.97 -20.87 -0.24
C THR A 50 29.33 -20.05 0.88
N ALA A 51 28.72 -18.91 0.56
CA ALA A 51 28.10 -18.06 1.57
C ALA A 51 27.11 -18.87 2.42
N PRO A 52 27.16 -18.80 3.77
CA PRO A 52 26.34 -19.63 4.66
C PRO A 52 24.85 -19.66 4.32
N PHE A 53 24.28 -18.53 3.90
CA PHE A 53 22.85 -18.45 3.55
C PHE A 53 22.43 -19.37 2.39
N LEU A 54 23.34 -19.72 1.47
CA LEU A 54 23.03 -20.58 0.33
C LEU A 54 22.60 -22.00 0.75
N GLN A 55 23.03 -22.45 1.94
CA GLN A 55 22.60 -23.74 2.50
C GLN A 55 21.11 -23.74 2.90
N TYR A 56 20.54 -22.56 3.15
CA TYR A 56 19.16 -22.35 3.54
C TYR A 56 18.28 -21.85 2.39
N ALA A 57 18.87 -21.53 1.23
CA ALA A 57 18.15 -21.10 0.05
C ALA A 57 17.49 -22.28 -0.67
N LYS A 58 16.23 -22.09 -1.06
CA LYS A 58 15.51 -22.89 -2.05
C LYS A 58 15.75 -22.35 -3.45
N SER A 59 15.75 -21.03 -3.61
CA SER A 59 16.13 -20.35 -4.85
C SER A 59 16.84 -19.04 -4.53
N TYR A 60 17.72 -18.62 -5.44
CA TYR A 60 18.52 -17.40 -5.35
C TYR A 60 18.56 -16.76 -6.73
N GLU A 61 18.24 -15.47 -6.79
CA GLU A 61 18.28 -14.67 -8.00
C GLU A 61 18.87 -13.30 -7.66
N GLU A 62 19.76 -12.81 -8.51
CA GLU A 62 20.42 -11.53 -8.30
C GLU A 62 20.28 -10.70 -9.57
N THR A 63 19.61 -9.57 -9.44
CA THR A 63 19.45 -8.57 -10.51
C THR A 63 20.36 -7.37 -10.20
N PRO A 64 20.53 -6.42 -11.14
CA PRO A 64 21.28 -5.19 -10.87
C PRO A 64 20.74 -4.36 -9.68
N TYR A 65 19.46 -4.52 -9.34
CA TYR A 65 18.77 -3.69 -8.35
C TYR A 65 18.42 -4.43 -7.06
N VAL A 66 18.08 -5.72 -7.16
CA VAL A 66 17.55 -6.51 -6.04
C VAL A 66 18.14 -7.90 -6.05
N THR A 67 18.55 -8.36 -4.87
CA THR A 67 18.84 -9.76 -4.58
C THR A 67 17.61 -10.41 -3.98
N LYS A 68 17.11 -11.48 -4.60
CA LYS A 68 15.94 -12.24 -4.15
C LYS A 68 16.35 -13.64 -3.70
N VAL A 69 15.92 -14.02 -2.51
CA VAL A 69 16.13 -15.38 -1.97
C VAL A 69 14.80 -15.92 -1.48
N VAL A 70 14.46 -17.14 -1.91
CA VAL A 70 13.41 -17.92 -1.25
C VAL A 70 14.11 -18.92 -0.36
N LEU A 71 13.85 -18.86 0.94
CA LEU A 71 14.42 -19.78 1.91
C LEU A 71 13.67 -21.13 1.89
N LYS A 72 14.30 -22.21 2.38
CA LYS A 72 13.74 -23.57 2.41
C LYS A 72 12.45 -23.69 3.23
N ASN A 73 12.23 -22.80 4.19
CA ASN A 73 11.01 -22.68 4.97
C ASN A 73 9.86 -21.93 4.25
N GLY A 74 10.10 -21.39 3.05
CA GLY A 74 9.11 -20.66 2.25
C GLY A 74 9.19 -19.14 2.33
N MET A 75 9.93 -18.56 3.27
CA MET A 75 10.06 -17.10 3.39
C MET A 75 10.79 -16.51 2.19
N THR A 76 10.25 -15.43 1.64
CA THR A 76 10.89 -14.67 0.56
C THR A 76 11.60 -13.47 1.15
N VAL A 77 12.85 -13.25 0.72
CA VAL A 77 13.70 -12.16 1.16
C VAL A 77 14.14 -11.36 -0.05
N LEU A 78 13.97 -10.05 -0.02
CA LEU A 78 14.46 -9.10 -1.01
C LEU A 78 15.49 -8.19 -0.34
N VAL A 79 16.63 -7.98 -0.99
CA VAL A 79 17.63 -7.02 -0.55
C VAL A 79 17.92 -6.03 -1.67
N ASN A 80 17.65 -4.75 -1.42
CA ASN A 80 18.00 -3.62 -2.27
C ASN A 80 19.21 -2.89 -1.68
N GLU A 81 20.36 -2.99 -2.35
CA GLU A 81 21.57 -2.27 -1.92
C GLU A 81 21.48 -0.81 -2.41
N PHE A 82 21.19 0.11 -1.48
CA PHE A 82 21.04 1.54 -1.78
C PHE A 82 21.88 2.38 -0.81
N ARG A 83 23.10 2.74 -1.24
CA ARG A 83 24.11 3.34 -0.36
C ARG A 83 24.17 4.88 -0.43
N ALA A 84 23.06 5.53 -0.76
CA ALA A 84 23.01 7.00 -0.81
C ALA A 84 23.14 7.64 0.57
N HIS A 85 22.64 6.95 1.62
CA HIS A 85 22.64 7.42 3.00
C HIS A 85 22.98 6.26 3.94
N PRO A 86 23.61 6.52 5.11
CA PRO A 86 24.01 5.49 6.08
C PRO A 86 22.82 5.00 6.94
N VAL A 87 21.75 4.59 6.27
CA VAL A 87 20.50 4.11 6.85
C VAL A 87 20.02 2.86 6.14
N VAL A 88 19.28 2.02 6.85
CA VAL A 88 18.69 0.79 6.36
C VAL A 88 17.23 0.72 6.82
N SER A 89 16.32 0.47 5.88
CA SER A 89 14.95 0.05 6.16
C SER A 89 14.87 -1.48 6.12
N ILE A 90 14.19 -2.05 7.11
CA ILE A 90 13.89 -3.47 7.22
C ILE A 90 12.39 -3.58 7.39
N GLN A 91 11.72 -4.17 6.40
CA GLN A 91 10.28 -4.33 6.38
C GLN A 91 9.90 -5.80 6.31
N ALA A 92 8.92 -6.21 7.09
CA ALA A 92 8.24 -7.48 6.91
C ALA A 92 6.79 -7.23 6.53
N HIS A 93 6.43 -7.73 5.34
CA HIS A 93 5.09 -7.73 4.82
C HIS A 93 4.49 -9.12 5.00
N VAL A 94 3.54 -9.24 5.91
CA VAL A 94 2.76 -10.46 6.13
C VAL A 94 1.50 -10.35 5.30
N ARG A 95 1.25 -11.29 4.41
CA ARG A 95 0.08 -11.26 3.50
C ARG A 95 -1.20 -11.72 4.22
N ALA A 96 -1.59 -10.91 5.20
CA ALA A 96 -2.78 -11.02 6.04
C ALA A 96 -3.12 -9.63 6.58
N GLY A 97 -4.34 -9.16 6.40
CA GLY A 97 -4.76 -7.81 6.83
C GLY A 97 -6.19 -7.76 7.34
N ILE A 98 -6.79 -6.56 7.30
CA ILE A 98 -8.17 -6.28 7.74
C ILE A 98 -9.18 -7.16 6.99
N LEU A 99 -8.95 -7.45 5.71
CA LEU A 99 -9.82 -8.30 4.89
C LEU A 99 -9.80 -9.79 5.29
N ASP A 100 -8.82 -10.20 6.11
CA ASP A 100 -8.70 -11.57 6.61
C ASP A 100 -9.25 -11.73 8.04
N GLU A 101 -9.79 -10.66 8.63
CA GLU A 101 -10.36 -10.68 9.98
C GLU A 101 -11.64 -11.54 10.05
N PRO A 102 -11.90 -12.22 11.18
CA PRO A 102 -13.21 -12.81 11.44
C PRO A 102 -14.29 -11.72 11.43
N ALA A 103 -15.40 -11.97 10.72
CA ALA A 103 -16.48 -10.98 10.55
C ALA A 103 -17.13 -10.52 11.88
N ASP A 104 -17.03 -11.33 12.92
CA ASP A 104 -17.53 -11.07 14.27
C ASP A 104 -16.45 -10.55 15.25
N ARG A 105 -15.21 -10.39 14.78
CA ARG A 105 -14.07 -9.84 15.52
C ARG A 105 -13.30 -8.80 14.68
N PRO A 106 -13.95 -7.68 14.30
CA PRO A 106 -13.26 -6.59 13.61
C PRO A 106 -12.13 -6.02 14.48
N GLY A 107 -11.04 -5.59 13.86
CA GLY A 107 -9.89 -4.97 14.53
C GLY A 107 -8.83 -5.95 15.05
N VAL A 108 -9.00 -7.26 14.87
CA VAL A 108 -8.01 -8.29 15.26
C VAL A 108 -6.66 -8.07 14.58
N ALA A 109 -6.63 -7.72 13.29
CA ALA A 109 -5.39 -7.50 12.57
C ALA A 109 -4.68 -6.24 13.08
N SER A 110 -5.41 -5.14 13.26
CA SER A 110 -4.85 -3.88 13.77
C SER A 110 -4.33 -4.02 15.20
N LEU A 111 -5.08 -4.70 16.08
CA LEU A 111 -4.64 -4.92 17.45
C LEU A 111 -3.42 -5.85 17.49
N LEU A 112 -3.40 -6.94 16.72
CA LEU A 112 -2.22 -7.80 16.64
C LEU A 112 -0.99 -7.03 16.14
N ALA A 113 -1.13 -6.19 15.11
CA ALA A 113 -0.05 -5.36 14.61
C ALA A 113 0.51 -4.44 15.71
N ALA A 114 -0.36 -3.81 16.50
CA ALA A 114 0.05 -2.99 17.64
C ALA A 114 0.81 -3.81 18.70
N MET A 115 0.34 -5.02 19.02
CA MET A 115 0.99 -5.93 19.97
C MET A 115 2.38 -6.39 19.52
N LEU A 116 2.63 -6.54 18.21
CA LEU A 116 3.96 -6.88 17.67
C LEU A 116 5.01 -5.79 18.01
N CYS A 117 4.59 -4.54 18.12
CA CYS A 117 5.43 -3.39 18.46
C CYS A 117 5.69 -3.24 19.97
N ARG A 118 4.92 -3.89 20.85
CA ARG A 118 5.09 -3.76 22.31
C ARG A 118 6.30 -4.53 22.84
N GLY A 119 6.53 -5.78 22.45
CA GLY A 119 7.61 -6.60 23.03
C GLY A 119 7.22 -7.30 24.32
N LEU A 120 8.06 -8.25 24.75
CA LEU A 120 7.80 -9.08 25.94
C LEU A 120 8.29 -8.38 27.21
N PRO A 121 7.49 -8.37 28.29
CA PRO A 121 7.87 -7.71 29.55
C PRO A 121 9.14 -8.27 30.20
N ASP A 122 9.42 -9.55 30.01
CA ASP A 122 10.48 -10.26 30.74
C ASP A 122 11.86 -10.24 30.06
N THR A 123 11.96 -9.79 28.79
CA THR A 123 13.22 -9.80 28.04
C THR A 123 13.80 -8.41 27.80
N VAL A 124 12.98 -7.35 27.80
CA VAL A 124 13.46 -5.98 27.59
C VAL A 124 12.68 -4.96 28.41
N LYS A 125 13.38 -4.03 29.08
CA LYS A 125 12.72 -2.88 29.73
C LYS A 125 12.14 -1.96 28.65
N GLY A 126 10.82 -1.78 28.64
CA GLY A 126 10.13 -0.91 27.68
C GLY A 126 9.76 -1.62 26.38
N THR A 127 9.17 -0.86 25.45
CA THR A 127 8.64 -1.43 24.20
C THR A 127 9.70 -1.68 23.15
N ARG A 128 9.47 -2.60 22.19
CA ARG A 128 10.37 -2.75 21.01
C ARG A 128 10.58 -1.42 20.28
N ARG A 129 9.53 -0.61 20.17
CA ARG A 129 9.61 0.75 19.62
C ARG A 129 10.60 1.63 20.38
N GLN A 130 10.54 1.64 21.72
CA GLN A 130 11.49 2.39 22.55
C GLN A 130 12.93 1.87 22.39
N ASN A 131 13.11 0.55 22.29
CA ASN A 131 14.44 -0.04 22.07
C ASN A 131 15.04 0.40 20.74
N ILE A 132 14.25 0.42 19.67
CA ILE A 132 14.69 0.94 18.37
C ILE A 132 14.98 2.44 18.43
N GLN A 133 14.18 3.20 19.17
CA GLN A 133 14.43 4.63 19.37
C GLN A 133 15.77 4.89 20.09
N LEU A 134 16.15 4.05 21.06
CA LEU A 134 17.47 4.09 21.70
C LEU A 134 18.63 3.77 20.73
N LEU A 135 18.36 3.10 19.60
CA LEU A 135 19.34 2.89 18.51
C LEU A 135 19.39 4.07 17.52
N GLY A 136 18.62 5.13 17.78
CA GLY A 136 18.44 6.25 16.85
C GLY A 136 17.57 5.89 15.63
N GLY A 137 16.77 4.83 15.73
CA GLY A 137 15.87 4.37 14.67
C GLY A 137 14.40 4.68 14.95
N SER A 138 13.53 4.21 14.06
CA SER A 138 12.08 4.23 14.24
C SER A 138 11.48 2.86 13.90
N MET A 139 10.38 2.51 14.57
CA MET A 139 9.65 1.26 14.33
C MET A 139 8.15 1.53 14.24
N LYS A 140 7.53 0.98 13.20
CA LYS A 140 6.09 1.01 12.97
C LYS A 140 5.56 -0.41 12.74
N CYS A 141 4.34 -0.64 13.18
CA CYS A 141 3.61 -1.88 12.91
C CYS A 141 2.18 -1.48 12.58
N GLU A 142 1.69 -1.88 11.41
CA GLU A 142 0.40 -1.44 10.90
C GLU A 142 -0.28 -2.57 10.12
N ALA A 143 -1.58 -2.73 10.33
CA ALA A 143 -2.40 -3.61 9.52
C ALA A 143 -3.09 -2.78 8.44
N TYR A 144 -2.79 -3.10 7.19
CA TYR A 144 -3.51 -2.63 6.01
C TYR A 144 -4.58 -3.65 5.62
N TRP A 145 -5.22 -3.43 4.48
CA TRP A 145 -6.35 -4.23 4.01
C TRP A 145 -5.97 -5.69 3.73
N GLU A 146 -4.91 -5.91 2.97
CA GLU A 146 -4.46 -7.23 2.53
C GLU A 146 -3.16 -7.71 3.18
N ARG A 147 -2.53 -6.84 3.98
CA ARG A 147 -1.23 -7.11 4.60
C ARG A 147 -1.07 -6.45 5.96
N THR A 148 -0.17 -7.01 6.75
CA THR A 148 0.34 -6.41 7.99
C THR A 148 1.82 -6.13 7.77
N GLU A 149 2.22 -4.89 8.02
CA GLU A 149 3.56 -4.39 7.80
C GLU A 149 4.25 -4.11 9.14
N LEU A 150 5.47 -4.58 9.28
CA LEU A 150 6.38 -4.19 10.36
C LEU A 150 7.57 -3.51 9.69
N GLU A 151 7.81 -2.26 10.03
CA GLU A 151 8.91 -1.47 9.49
C GLU A 151 9.86 -1.05 10.60
N ILE A 152 11.16 -1.20 10.37
CA ILE A 152 12.20 -0.58 11.16
C ILE A 152 13.16 0.19 10.24
N VAL A 153 13.34 1.47 10.53
CA VAL A 153 14.41 2.28 9.93
C VAL A 153 15.48 2.53 10.98
N ALA A 154 16.73 2.17 10.67
CA ALA A 154 17.86 2.34 11.57
C ALA A 154 19.13 2.78 10.82
N SER A 155 20.14 3.26 11.56
CA SER A 155 21.45 3.53 10.97
C SER A 155 22.15 2.25 10.51
N SER A 156 23.03 2.35 9.49
CA SER A 156 23.81 1.21 8.99
C SER A 156 24.65 0.54 10.08
N SER A 157 25.03 1.25 11.14
CA SER A 157 25.79 0.65 12.25
C SER A 157 24.92 -0.23 13.17
N GLN A 158 23.60 -0.04 13.16
CA GLN A 158 22.65 -0.73 14.04
C GLN A 158 21.71 -1.71 13.32
N TRP A 159 21.78 -1.84 11.99
CA TRP A 159 20.81 -2.64 11.21
C TRP A 159 20.73 -4.10 11.65
N LYS A 160 21.82 -4.71 12.14
CA LYS A 160 21.81 -6.10 12.65
C LYS A 160 20.95 -6.24 13.90
N ARG A 161 21.04 -5.26 14.82
CA ARG A 161 20.21 -5.23 16.05
C ARG A 161 18.75 -4.95 15.69
N ALA A 162 18.51 -4.05 14.73
CA ALA A 162 17.18 -3.79 14.20
C ALA A 162 16.56 -5.05 13.56
N LEU A 163 17.32 -5.76 12.72
CA LEU A 163 16.90 -7.02 12.11
C LEU A 163 16.53 -8.05 13.18
N ASN A 164 17.34 -8.19 14.22
CA ASN A 164 17.05 -9.10 15.33
C ASN A 164 15.75 -8.75 16.06
N ILE A 165 15.50 -7.47 16.32
CA ILE A 165 14.25 -7.01 16.96
C ILE A 165 13.04 -7.29 16.07
N LEU A 166 13.16 -7.07 14.75
CA LEU A 166 12.07 -7.36 13.81
C LEU A 166 11.76 -8.86 13.72
N ILE A 167 12.80 -9.71 13.63
CA ILE A 167 12.61 -11.16 13.61
C ILE A 167 12.03 -11.68 14.93
N GLU A 168 12.44 -11.12 16.07
CA GLU A 168 11.85 -11.42 17.37
C GLU A 168 10.37 -11.00 17.43
N ALA A 169 10.03 -9.83 16.87
CA ALA A 169 8.64 -9.37 16.80
C ALA A 169 7.76 -10.33 16.01
N LEU A 170 8.23 -10.78 14.84
CA LEU A 170 7.51 -11.76 14.03
C LEU A 170 7.37 -13.12 14.71
N SER A 171 8.38 -13.54 15.47
CA SER A 171 8.46 -14.91 16.02
C SER A 171 7.85 -15.07 17.40
N ASN A 172 7.75 -13.99 18.17
CA ASN A 172 7.34 -14.03 19.57
C ASN A 172 6.54 -12.76 19.96
N PRO A 173 5.28 -12.63 19.51
CA PRO A 173 4.42 -11.53 19.91
C PRO A 173 4.11 -11.59 21.41
N CYS A 174 4.04 -10.43 22.06
CA CYS A 174 3.54 -10.35 23.43
C CYS A 174 2.01 -10.34 23.40
N LEU A 175 1.38 -11.46 23.77
CA LEU A 175 -0.08 -11.59 23.82
C LEU A 175 -0.57 -11.75 25.26
N GLN A 176 -0.02 -10.94 26.18
CA GLN A 176 -0.47 -10.93 27.56
C GLN A 176 -1.75 -10.11 27.71
N GLU A 177 -2.73 -10.62 28.45
CA GLU A 177 -4.06 -10.02 28.56
C GLU A 177 -4.03 -8.56 29.05
N GLN A 178 -3.17 -8.23 30.01
CA GLN A 178 -3.03 -6.86 30.53
C GLN A 178 -2.53 -5.89 29.46
N GLU A 179 -1.53 -6.31 28.69
CA GLU A 179 -0.95 -5.52 27.59
C GLU A 179 -1.95 -5.36 26.44
N ILE A 180 -2.73 -6.41 26.13
CA ILE A 180 -3.80 -6.38 25.14
C ILE A 180 -4.86 -5.35 25.52
N LYS A 181 -5.32 -5.34 26.78
CA LYS A 181 -6.33 -4.37 27.25
C LYS A 181 -5.83 -2.93 27.13
N LEU A 182 -4.57 -2.68 27.47
CA LEU A 182 -3.96 -1.37 27.36
C LEU A 182 -3.88 -0.92 25.89
N GLU A 183 -3.37 -1.78 25.00
CA GLU A 183 -3.23 -1.44 23.59
C GLU A 183 -4.57 -1.33 22.86
N ALA A 184 -5.57 -2.13 23.26
CA ALA A 184 -6.95 -2.00 22.78
C ALA A 184 -7.52 -0.61 23.10
N ALA A 185 -7.33 -0.11 24.32
CA ALA A 185 -7.78 1.23 24.70
C ALA A 185 -7.05 2.33 23.92
N LEU A 186 -5.74 2.20 23.73
CA LEU A 186 -4.95 3.16 22.93
C LEU A 186 -5.37 3.16 21.46
N THR A 187 -5.60 1.99 20.89
CA THR A 187 -5.99 1.85 19.48
C THR A 187 -7.42 2.35 19.27
N ALA A 188 -8.33 2.10 20.21
CA ALA A 188 -9.68 2.67 20.20
C ALA A 188 -9.66 4.21 20.23
N GLY A 189 -8.79 4.80 21.06
CA GLY A 189 -8.59 6.25 21.12
C GLY A 189 -8.14 6.83 19.78
N LYS A 190 -7.12 6.22 19.15
CA LYS A 190 -6.62 6.64 17.83
C LYS A 190 -7.67 6.52 16.73
N LEU A 191 -8.44 5.43 16.71
CA LEU A 191 -9.51 5.27 15.73
C LEU A 191 -10.63 6.28 15.93
N ARG A 192 -10.93 6.65 17.18
CA ARG A 192 -11.90 7.71 17.49
C ARG A 192 -11.42 9.06 16.99
N GLU A 193 -10.17 9.42 17.28
CA GLU A 193 -9.55 10.66 16.78
C GLU A 193 -9.55 10.70 15.24
N LEU A 194 -9.20 9.59 14.58
CA LEU A 194 -9.20 9.51 13.13
C LEU A 194 -10.60 9.62 12.53
N ALA A 195 -11.63 9.11 13.22
CA ALA A 195 -13.02 9.25 12.82
C ALA A 195 -13.58 10.68 12.98
N GLU A 196 -12.85 11.59 13.65
CA GLU A 196 -13.18 13.02 13.66
C GLU A 196 -12.80 13.74 12.36
N SER A 197 -11.92 13.14 11.54
CA SER A 197 -11.62 13.65 10.20
C SER A 197 -12.83 13.50 9.27
N PRO A 198 -13.33 14.58 8.64
CA PRO A 198 -14.46 14.51 7.72
C PRO A 198 -14.24 13.54 6.56
N PHE A 199 -13.02 13.48 6.01
CA PHE A 199 -12.67 12.54 4.93
C PHE A 199 -12.77 11.10 5.40
N GLU A 200 -12.19 10.76 6.55
CA GLU A 200 -12.15 9.38 7.03
C GLU A 200 -13.55 8.88 7.43
N PHE A 201 -14.33 9.76 8.06
CA PHE A 201 -15.73 9.47 8.36
C PHE A 201 -16.54 9.24 7.07
N ALA A 202 -16.42 10.14 6.08
CA ALA A 202 -17.13 10.03 4.81
C ALA A 202 -16.70 8.80 4.00
N LEU A 203 -15.40 8.48 4.00
CA LEU A 203 -14.86 7.31 3.31
C LEU A 203 -15.39 6.01 3.92
N ALA A 204 -15.45 5.92 5.25
CA ALA A 204 -16.06 4.77 5.94
C ALA A 204 -17.53 4.58 5.55
N ARG A 205 -18.30 5.67 5.42
CA ARG A 205 -19.69 5.62 4.96
C ARG A 205 -19.80 5.26 3.48
N LEU A 206 -18.91 5.78 2.63
CA LEU A 206 -18.84 5.42 1.22
C LEU A 206 -18.57 3.93 1.01
N LEU A 207 -17.63 3.35 1.77
CA LEU A 207 -17.36 1.92 1.75
C LEU A 207 -18.56 1.11 2.27
N GLY A 208 -19.26 1.60 3.29
CA GLY A 208 -20.52 1.04 3.78
C GLY A 208 -21.66 1.01 2.75
N LEU A 209 -21.69 1.98 1.83
CA LEU A 209 -22.64 2.00 0.72
C LEU A 209 -22.18 1.10 -0.44
N GLY A 210 -20.88 1.06 -0.69
CA GLY A 210 -20.27 0.32 -1.79
C GLY A 210 -20.28 -1.19 -1.59
N PHE A 211 -20.20 -1.65 -0.34
CA PHE A 211 -19.97 -3.06 -0.01
C PHE A 211 -20.94 -3.60 1.02
N ASP A 212 -21.21 -4.90 0.92
CA ASP A 212 -22.02 -5.63 1.89
C ASP A 212 -21.13 -6.49 2.83
N GLN A 213 -19.85 -6.62 2.52
CA GLN A 213 -18.90 -7.47 3.25
C GLN A 213 -18.48 -6.85 4.60
N PRO A 214 -18.57 -7.60 5.73
CA PRO A 214 -18.33 -7.11 7.08
C PRO A 214 -17.03 -6.34 7.39
N PRO A 215 -15.85 -6.59 6.80
CA PRO A 215 -14.69 -5.74 7.07
C PRO A 215 -14.72 -4.40 6.36
N LEU A 216 -15.40 -4.30 5.21
CA LEU A 216 -15.49 -3.08 4.42
C LEU A 216 -16.65 -2.20 4.90
N ASN A 217 -17.83 -2.79 5.11
CA ASN A 217 -19.02 -2.01 5.42
C ASN A 217 -19.16 -1.60 6.89
N ARG A 218 -18.33 -2.19 7.76
CA ARG A 218 -18.20 -1.79 9.17
C ARG A 218 -16.88 -1.13 9.49
N TRP A 219 -16.05 -0.87 8.47
CA TRP A 219 -14.74 -0.26 8.67
C TRP A 219 -14.90 1.07 9.43
N ARG A 220 -14.19 1.18 10.56
CA ARG A 220 -14.19 2.37 11.44
C ARG A 220 -15.59 2.84 11.88
N SER A 221 -16.60 1.97 11.89
CA SER A 221 -17.94 2.34 12.35
C SER A 221 -17.95 2.62 13.86
N SER A 222 -18.56 3.73 14.27
CA SER A 222 -18.74 4.14 15.68
C SER A 222 -19.49 3.10 16.53
N ASP A 223 -20.33 2.27 15.91
CA ASP A 223 -21.12 1.23 16.58
C ASP A 223 -20.29 -0.02 16.90
N SER A 224 -19.08 -0.11 16.34
CA SER A 224 -18.10 -1.08 16.75
C SER A 224 -17.26 -0.45 17.87
N GLU A 225 -17.36 -0.96 19.09
CA GLU A 225 -16.19 -1.01 19.95
C GLU A 225 -15.43 -2.28 19.54
N PRO A 226 -14.62 -2.24 18.45
CA PRO A 226 -14.16 -3.47 17.81
C PRO A 226 -13.32 -4.30 18.78
N PHE A 227 -12.58 -3.61 19.67
CA PHE A 227 -11.64 -4.24 20.59
C PHE A 227 -12.27 -4.81 21.86
N GLY A 228 -13.46 -4.36 22.28
CA GLY A 228 -14.07 -4.79 23.55
C GLY A 228 -14.46 -6.28 23.58
N ARG A 229 -14.58 -6.90 22.40
CA ARG A 229 -14.94 -8.31 22.23
C ARG A 229 -13.77 -9.21 21.82
N ILE A 230 -12.58 -8.64 21.57
CA ILE A 230 -11.41 -9.40 21.14
C ILE A 230 -10.79 -10.09 22.34
N MET A 231 -10.70 -11.42 22.28
CA MET A 231 -10.04 -12.24 23.29
C MET A 231 -8.59 -12.53 22.88
N THR A 232 -7.74 -12.86 23.85
CA THR A 232 -6.36 -13.32 23.59
C THR A 232 -6.33 -14.50 22.61
N SER A 233 -7.30 -15.43 22.71
CA SER A 233 -7.44 -16.56 21.80
C SER A 233 -7.69 -16.15 20.35
N ASP A 234 -8.40 -15.03 20.13
CA ASP A 234 -8.68 -14.53 18.78
C ASP A 234 -7.38 -14.01 18.13
N LEU A 235 -6.57 -13.26 18.89
CA LEU A 235 -5.25 -12.79 18.44
C LEU A 235 -4.29 -13.95 18.17
N GLU A 236 -4.25 -14.94 19.06
CA GLU A 236 -3.42 -16.13 18.87
C GLU A 236 -3.83 -16.97 17.65
N ALA A 237 -5.13 -17.12 17.41
CA ALA A 237 -5.65 -17.86 16.27
C ALA A 237 -5.29 -17.14 14.97
N PHE A 238 -5.50 -15.82 14.91
CA PHE A 238 -5.13 -15.01 13.76
C PHE A 238 -3.62 -15.01 13.53
N TYR A 239 -2.81 -14.82 14.57
CA TYR A 239 -1.35 -14.92 14.49
C TYR A 239 -0.89 -16.27 13.91
N ARG A 240 -1.42 -17.38 14.44
CA ARG A 240 -1.09 -18.72 13.96
C ARG A 240 -1.45 -18.93 12.49
N ALA A 241 -2.58 -18.40 12.02
CA ALA A 241 -3.00 -18.52 10.62
C ALA A 241 -2.22 -17.60 9.67
N ALA A 242 -1.89 -16.38 10.12
CA ALA A 242 -1.32 -15.33 9.28
C ALA A 242 0.22 -15.37 9.19
N PHE A 243 0.91 -15.60 10.31
CA PHE A 243 2.36 -15.41 10.47
C PHE A 243 3.15 -16.70 10.21
N SER A 244 2.88 -17.33 9.07
CA SER A 244 3.66 -18.45 8.55
C SER A 244 4.75 -17.95 7.60
N PRO A 245 5.96 -18.55 7.57
CA PRO A 245 7.06 -18.03 6.76
C PRO A 245 6.75 -17.95 5.27
N GLU A 246 5.99 -18.89 4.72
CA GLU A 246 5.51 -18.86 3.33
C GLU A 246 4.58 -17.68 3.01
N ASN A 247 4.08 -16.98 4.03
CA ASN A 247 3.21 -15.83 3.91
C ASN A 247 3.93 -14.50 4.25
N ILE A 248 5.25 -14.54 4.49
CA ILE A 248 6.08 -13.40 4.86
C ILE A 248 7.05 -13.04 3.72
N LEU A 249 7.04 -11.77 3.34
CA LEU A 249 8.03 -11.12 2.50
C LEU A 249 8.88 -10.20 3.38
N LEU A 250 10.16 -10.51 3.53
CA LEU A 250 11.12 -9.66 4.23
C LEU A 250 11.89 -8.83 3.20
N ILE A 251 11.93 -7.52 3.39
CA ILE A 251 12.59 -6.58 2.49
C ILE A 251 13.61 -5.79 3.29
N ILE A 252 14.84 -5.71 2.78
CA ILE A 252 15.94 -4.97 3.39
C ILE A 252 16.46 -3.99 2.34
N SER A 253 16.37 -2.70 2.59
CA SER A 253 16.76 -1.64 1.65
C SER A 253 17.69 -0.65 2.31
N GLY A 254 18.81 -0.30 1.68
CA GLY A 254 19.71 0.75 2.15
C GLY A 254 21.19 0.37 2.13
N ASP A 255 21.98 0.99 3.02
CA ASP A 255 23.43 0.81 3.08
C ASP A 255 23.83 -0.50 3.79
N VAL A 256 23.60 -1.60 3.07
CA VAL A 256 23.92 -2.97 3.47
C VAL A 256 24.36 -3.79 2.25
N SER A 257 25.15 -4.85 2.47
CA SER A 257 25.47 -5.85 1.45
C SER A 257 24.45 -6.98 1.46
N SER A 258 24.00 -7.42 0.28
CA SER A 258 23.05 -8.55 0.18
C SER A 258 23.56 -9.80 0.86
N GLY A 259 24.83 -10.16 0.65
CA GLY A 259 25.43 -11.34 1.27
C GLY A 259 25.55 -11.21 2.78
N GLU A 260 25.81 -10.01 3.30
CA GLU A 260 25.89 -9.77 4.75
C GLU A 260 24.51 -9.86 5.40
N ALA A 261 23.50 -9.19 4.81
CA ALA A 261 22.11 -9.23 5.26
C ALA A 261 21.56 -10.66 5.32
N LEU A 262 21.75 -11.42 4.25
CA LEU A 262 21.28 -12.80 4.16
C LEU A 262 22.00 -13.73 5.14
N ASN A 263 23.32 -13.56 5.29
CA ASN A 263 24.09 -14.35 6.27
C ASN A 263 23.68 -14.02 7.71
N GLU A 264 23.39 -12.77 8.02
CA GLU A 264 22.92 -12.39 9.36
C GLU A 264 21.53 -12.93 9.62
N LEU A 265 20.63 -12.83 8.64
CA LEU A 265 19.28 -13.37 8.73
C LEU A 265 19.29 -14.86 9.06
N VAL A 266 20.06 -15.69 8.34
CA VAL A 266 20.06 -17.15 8.60
C VAL A 266 20.67 -17.55 9.94
N LYS A 267 21.44 -16.67 10.63
CA LYS A 267 21.95 -16.94 11.98
C LYS A 267 20.88 -16.76 13.04
N ILE A 268 20.09 -15.70 12.91
CA ILE A 268 19.09 -15.30 13.93
C ILE A 268 17.72 -15.94 13.66
N TYR A 269 17.46 -16.26 12.39
CA TYR A 269 16.20 -16.83 11.96
C TYR A 269 16.13 -18.32 12.33
N LYS A 270 15.45 -18.61 13.45
CA LYS A 270 14.99 -19.96 13.78
C LYS A 270 13.75 -20.31 12.93
N PRO A 271 13.47 -21.59 12.64
CA PRO A 271 12.32 -21.95 11.83
C PRO A 271 11.03 -21.48 12.49
N LEU A 272 10.39 -20.44 11.95
CA LEU A 272 8.97 -20.22 12.18
C LEU A 272 8.26 -21.48 11.70
N LYS A 273 7.52 -22.13 12.59
CA LYS A 273 6.76 -23.32 12.18
C LYS A 273 5.56 -22.84 11.39
N SER A 274 5.41 -23.32 10.16
CA SER A 274 4.12 -23.21 9.48
C SER A 274 3.07 -23.91 10.34
N SER A 275 1.98 -23.21 10.63
CA SER A 275 0.84 -23.78 11.34
C SER A 275 0.00 -24.70 10.44
N GLY A 276 0.21 -24.64 9.12
CA GLY A 276 -0.65 -25.28 8.13
C GLY A 276 -2.06 -24.67 8.02
N VAL A 277 -2.40 -23.68 8.86
CA VAL A 277 -3.69 -23.01 8.87
C VAL A 277 -3.68 -21.94 7.79
N LYS A 278 -4.64 -22.02 6.86
CA LYS A 278 -4.81 -21.01 5.81
C LYS A 278 -5.89 -20.03 6.21
N LEU A 279 -5.61 -18.74 6.04
CA LEU A 279 -6.64 -17.70 6.14
C LEU A 279 -7.68 -17.89 5.04
N LYS A 280 -8.95 -17.71 5.41
CA LYS A 280 -10.05 -17.66 4.46
C LYS A 280 -10.12 -16.25 3.91
N ARG A 281 -9.66 -16.06 2.68
CA ARG A 281 -9.75 -14.77 2.01
C ARG A 281 -11.19 -14.46 1.63
N LEU A 282 -11.59 -13.22 1.87
CA LEU A 282 -12.86 -12.73 1.36
C LEU A 282 -12.82 -12.67 -0.17
N THR A 283 -13.92 -13.13 -0.77
CA THR A 283 -14.20 -12.87 -2.18
C THR A 283 -15.07 -11.62 -2.22
N LEU A 284 -14.52 -10.56 -2.80
CA LEU A 284 -15.23 -9.30 -2.96
C LEU A 284 -16.22 -9.46 -4.10
N GLN A 285 -17.49 -9.14 -3.85
CA GLN A 285 -18.50 -9.14 -4.92
C GLN A 285 -18.35 -7.85 -5.72
N SER A 286 -18.29 -7.98 -7.04
CA SER A 286 -17.71 -6.98 -7.93
C SER A 286 -18.71 -6.12 -8.69
N ARG A 287 -20.02 -6.24 -8.45
CA ARG A 287 -21.01 -5.51 -9.27
C ARG A 287 -22.07 -4.80 -8.44
N GLN A 288 -21.90 -3.48 -8.34
CA GLN A 288 -22.97 -2.57 -7.95
C GLN A 288 -23.95 -2.42 -9.13
N GLU A 289 -25.21 -2.79 -8.93
CA GLU A 289 -26.25 -2.77 -9.98
C GLU A 289 -27.00 -1.43 -10.07
N SER A 290 -26.93 -0.61 -9.02
CA SER A 290 -27.67 0.65 -8.91
C SER A 290 -26.85 1.74 -8.22
N PHE A 291 -27.18 3.01 -8.50
CA PHE A 291 -26.65 4.13 -7.74
C PHE A 291 -27.09 4.04 -6.27
N ARG A 292 -26.19 4.37 -5.35
CA ARG A 292 -26.41 4.37 -3.90
C ARG A 292 -25.85 5.69 -3.37
N TYR A 293 -26.57 6.33 -2.44
CA TYR A 293 -26.14 7.59 -1.83
C TYR A 293 -26.57 7.66 -0.37
N ALA A 294 -25.88 8.47 0.41
CA ALA A 294 -26.29 8.90 1.74
C ALA A 294 -25.90 10.35 1.93
N ALA A 295 -26.77 11.12 2.60
CA ALA A 295 -26.48 12.47 3.06
C ALA A 295 -26.47 12.45 4.59
N LEU A 296 -25.42 13.01 5.17
CA LEU A 296 -25.23 13.04 6.62
C LEU A 296 -24.92 14.47 7.03
N GLU A 297 -25.51 14.90 8.14
CA GLU A 297 -25.26 16.21 8.73
C GLU A 297 -24.34 16.05 9.93
N GLY A 298 -23.44 17.03 10.11
CA GLY A 298 -22.48 17.05 11.20
C GLY A 298 -21.94 18.45 11.41
N ASN A 299 -21.23 18.64 12.53
CA ASN A 299 -20.60 19.92 12.85
C ASN A 299 -19.29 20.09 12.06
N ILE A 300 -19.41 20.42 10.77
CA ILE A 300 -18.29 20.64 9.85
C ILE A 300 -18.39 22.04 9.23
N PRO A 301 -17.25 22.71 8.96
CA PRO A 301 -17.26 24.08 8.44
C PRO A 301 -17.75 24.18 6.99
N TYR A 302 -17.59 23.11 6.21
CA TYR A 302 -17.94 23.05 4.79
C TYR A 302 -18.46 21.65 4.45
N PRO A 303 -19.51 21.52 3.61
CA PRO A 303 -19.94 20.22 3.09
C PRO A 303 -18.83 19.46 2.38
N TYR A 304 -18.85 18.14 2.53
CA TYR A 304 -17.87 17.21 1.99
C TYR A 304 -18.58 16.16 1.15
N LEU A 305 -18.22 16.06 -0.14
CA LEU A 305 -18.84 15.13 -1.08
C LEU A 305 -17.80 14.11 -1.52
N LEU A 306 -18.12 12.83 -1.33
CA LEU A 306 -17.30 11.71 -1.81
C LEU A 306 -18.08 10.87 -2.80
N PHE A 307 -17.48 10.64 -3.97
CA PHE A 307 -18.01 9.77 -5.01
C PHE A 307 -17.07 8.59 -5.20
N GLY A 308 -17.59 7.37 -5.06
CA GLY A 308 -16.83 6.14 -5.25
C GLY A 308 -17.23 5.45 -6.55
N PHE A 309 -16.24 5.15 -7.39
CA PHE A 309 -16.42 4.38 -8.62
C PHE A 309 -15.66 3.06 -8.51
N HIS A 310 -16.37 1.95 -8.69
CA HIS A 310 -15.75 0.64 -8.81
C HIS A 310 -14.84 0.60 -10.04
N VAL A 311 -13.63 0.08 -9.86
CA VAL A 311 -12.63 -0.09 -10.91
C VAL A 311 -12.17 -1.54 -10.90
N ASP A 312 -12.15 -2.15 -12.09
CA ASP A 312 -11.48 -3.43 -12.29
C ASP A 312 -9.97 -3.18 -12.42
N SER A 313 -9.22 -3.64 -11.43
CA SER A 313 -7.76 -3.53 -11.39
C SER A 313 -7.03 -4.83 -11.73
N ASP A 314 -7.76 -5.91 -11.98
CA ASP A 314 -7.13 -7.20 -12.27
C ASP A 314 -6.57 -7.23 -13.70
N ASN A 315 -7.10 -6.39 -14.58
CA ASN A 315 -6.52 -6.11 -15.89
C ASN A 315 -5.47 -4.99 -15.80
N LEU A 316 -4.21 -5.33 -16.12
CA LEU A 316 -3.09 -4.39 -16.11
C LEU A 316 -3.31 -3.17 -17.01
N ALA A 317 -3.95 -3.34 -18.18
CA ALA A 317 -4.20 -2.24 -19.11
C ALA A 317 -5.23 -1.25 -18.53
N ASP A 318 -6.28 -1.76 -17.91
CA ASP A 318 -7.32 -0.94 -17.28
C ASP A 318 -6.78 -0.27 -16.01
N SER A 319 -5.97 -0.97 -15.21
CA SER A 319 -5.28 -0.38 -14.07
C SER A 319 -4.39 0.81 -14.47
N ALA A 320 -3.57 0.65 -15.53
CA ALA A 320 -2.75 1.75 -16.04
C ALA A 320 -3.61 2.92 -16.57
N ALA A 321 -4.69 2.63 -17.30
CA ALA A 321 -5.61 3.65 -17.80
C ALA A 321 -6.26 4.45 -16.66
N ILE A 322 -6.60 3.79 -15.55
CA ILE A 322 -7.21 4.43 -14.39
C ILE A 322 -6.21 5.32 -13.64
N GLN A 323 -4.94 4.93 -13.55
CA GLN A 323 -3.92 5.80 -12.99
C GLN A 323 -3.75 7.09 -13.80
N VAL A 324 -3.76 6.98 -15.13
CA VAL A 324 -3.73 8.15 -16.02
C VAL A 324 -5.00 8.99 -15.86
N LEU A 325 -6.18 8.35 -15.81
CA LEU A 325 -7.45 9.05 -15.58
C LEU A 325 -7.44 9.82 -14.26
N ASN A 326 -6.97 9.20 -13.18
CA ASN A 326 -6.82 9.84 -11.87
C ASN A 326 -5.92 11.08 -11.96
N ALA A 327 -4.77 10.96 -12.63
CA ALA A 327 -3.85 12.08 -12.81
C ALA A 327 -4.44 13.23 -13.65
N ILE A 328 -5.22 12.90 -14.68
CA ILE A 328 -5.94 13.88 -15.50
C ILE A 328 -7.01 14.58 -14.65
N LEU A 329 -7.83 13.79 -13.96
CA LEU A 329 -9.05 14.24 -13.31
C LEU A 329 -8.76 15.12 -12.09
N GLY A 330 -7.96 14.65 -11.13
CA GLY A 330 -7.87 15.30 -9.82
C GLY A 330 -6.48 15.44 -9.20
N VAL A 331 -5.39 15.10 -9.91
CA VAL A 331 -4.03 15.26 -9.36
C VAL A 331 -3.38 16.56 -9.81
N GLY A 332 -3.08 17.42 -8.83
CA GLY A 332 -2.37 18.68 -9.02
C GLY A 332 -3.23 19.81 -9.62
N GLU A 333 -2.64 21.01 -9.67
CA GLU A 333 -3.34 22.27 -10.00
C GLU A 333 -3.84 22.35 -11.45
N GLY A 334 -3.20 21.64 -12.38
CA GLY A 334 -3.62 21.55 -13.78
C GLY A 334 -4.69 20.49 -14.05
N SER A 335 -5.22 19.85 -13.01
CA SER A 335 -6.24 18.80 -13.17
C SER A 335 -7.59 19.36 -13.62
N VAL A 336 -8.43 18.51 -14.21
CA VAL A 336 -9.78 18.88 -14.66
C VAL A 336 -10.59 19.48 -13.50
N LEU A 337 -10.55 18.84 -12.33
CA LEU A 337 -11.29 19.31 -11.16
C LEU A 337 -10.76 20.65 -10.65
N ALA A 338 -9.44 20.82 -10.52
CA ALA A 338 -8.85 22.09 -10.08
C ALA A 338 -9.14 23.22 -11.08
N MET A 339 -8.84 23.03 -12.36
CA MET A 339 -9.00 24.09 -13.35
C MET A 339 -10.47 24.43 -13.63
N ARG A 340 -11.31 23.40 -13.87
CA ARG A 340 -12.68 23.64 -14.39
C ARG A 340 -13.68 23.85 -13.26
N LEU A 341 -13.63 23.06 -12.19
CA LEU A 341 -14.59 23.19 -11.09
C LEU A 341 -14.18 24.30 -10.10
N ARG A 342 -12.92 24.33 -9.67
CA ARG A 342 -12.43 25.31 -8.67
C ARG A 342 -12.15 26.67 -9.30
N ASP A 343 -11.32 26.75 -10.34
CA ASP A 343 -10.82 28.04 -10.83
C ASP A 343 -11.79 28.75 -11.79
N GLN A 344 -12.34 28.02 -12.75
CA GLN A 344 -13.26 28.59 -13.77
C GLN A 344 -14.69 28.73 -13.26
N ARG A 345 -15.31 27.61 -12.82
CA ARG A 345 -16.71 27.60 -12.39
C ARG A 345 -16.91 28.09 -10.95
N LYS A 346 -15.87 27.97 -10.10
CA LYS A 346 -15.89 28.37 -8.68
C LYS A 346 -17.02 27.72 -7.89
N VAL A 347 -17.25 26.42 -8.14
CA VAL A 347 -18.29 25.60 -7.47
C VAL A 347 -17.71 24.65 -6.44
N VAL A 348 -16.39 24.61 -6.28
CA VAL A 348 -15.69 23.84 -5.23
C VAL A 348 -14.60 24.71 -4.60
N LEU A 349 -14.30 24.45 -3.33
CA LEU A 349 -13.18 25.03 -2.59
C LEU A 349 -11.90 24.20 -2.81
N ALA A 350 -12.05 22.89 -2.77
CA ALA A 350 -11.00 21.92 -3.06
C ALA A 350 -11.61 20.71 -3.78
N ALA A 351 -10.81 20.09 -4.65
CA ALA A 351 -11.20 18.87 -5.34
C ALA A 351 -9.99 18.01 -5.67
N SER A 352 -10.09 16.70 -5.39
CA SER A 352 -9.02 15.72 -5.52
C SER A 352 -9.58 14.37 -5.92
N THR A 353 -8.70 13.50 -6.41
CA THR A 353 -9.02 12.09 -6.66
C THR A 353 -7.99 11.18 -6.02
N HIS A 354 -8.47 10.03 -5.55
CA HIS A 354 -7.66 9.00 -4.91
C HIS A 354 -7.98 7.64 -5.54
N ILE A 355 -6.96 6.82 -5.74
CA ILE A 355 -7.15 5.41 -6.09
C ILE A 355 -6.93 4.59 -4.82
N ILE A 356 -7.94 3.83 -4.45
CA ILE A 356 -7.86 2.82 -3.41
C ILE A 356 -7.79 1.48 -4.13
N GLN A 357 -6.62 0.84 -4.12
CA GLN A 357 -6.39 -0.41 -4.83
C GLN A 357 -6.18 -1.56 -3.85
N TRP A 358 -7.04 -2.57 -3.93
CA TRP A 358 -6.94 -3.83 -3.20
C TRP A 358 -6.97 -5.01 -4.18
N PRO A 359 -6.38 -6.16 -3.84
CA PRO A 359 -6.48 -7.35 -4.69
C PRO A 359 -7.94 -7.75 -4.92
N GLY A 360 -8.37 -7.80 -6.19
CA GLY A 360 -9.75 -8.11 -6.58
C GLY A 360 -10.77 -6.99 -6.38
N LEU A 361 -10.33 -5.77 -6.01
CA LEU A 361 -11.21 -4.61 -5.86
C LEU A 361 -10.43 -3.29 -5.86
N SER A 362 -10.77 -2.38 -6.77
CA SER A 362 -10.26 -1.01 -6.73
C SER A 362 -11.38 0.03 -6.78
N TYR A 363 -11.12 1.18 -6.19
CA TYR A 363 -12.01 2.34 -6.16
C TYR A 363 -11.27 3.57 -6.67
N LEU A 364 -11.91 4.31 -7.58
CA LEU A 364 -11.59 5.71 -7.80
C LEU A 364 -12.52 6.52 -6.91
N VAL A 365 -11.95 7.27 -5.96
CA VAL A 365 -12.69 8.18 -5.09
C VAL A 365 -12.47 9.60 -5.58
N VAL A 366 -13.55 10.32 -5.87
CA VAL A 366 -13.53 11.77 -6.09
C VAL A 366 -13.99 12.45 -4.82
N GLU A 367 -13.23 13.43 -4.38
CA GLU A 367 -13.44 14.17 -3.14
C GLU A 367 -13.61 15.65 -3.47
N LEU A 368 -14.71 16.26 -3.02
CA LEU A 368 -14.99 17.68 -3.18
C LEU A 368 -15.29 18.31 -1.82
N GLN A 369 -14.69 19.47 -1.56
CA GLN A 369 -15.09 20.37 -0.48
C GLN A 369 -15.78 21.59 -1.09
N VAL A 370 -16.97 21.93 -0.62
CA VAL A 370 -17.83 22.94 -1.27
C VAL A 370 -18.42 23.93 -0.28
N ARG A 371 -19.06 24.98 -0.79
CA ARG A 371 -19.93 25.84 0.03
C ARG A 371 -21.34 25.24 0.08
N PRO A 372 -22.13 25.48 1.16
CA PRO A 372 -23.50 24.97 1.26
C PRO A 372 -24.38 25.25 0.04
N GLU A 373 -24.27 26.43 -0.56
CA GLU A 373 -25.03 26.86 -1.73
C GLU A 373 -24.58 26.21 -3.05
N ASP A 374 -23.42 25.56 -3.07
CA ASP A 374 -22.79 25.02 -4.29
C ASP A 374 -22.86 23.48 -4.38
N ILE A 375 -23.51 22.79 -3.43
CA ILE A 375 -23.65 21.32 -3.42
C ILE A 375 -24.15 20.83 -4.79
N ASP A 376 -25.39 21.15 -5.17
CA ASP A 376 -25.98 20.69 -6.44
C ASP A 376 -25.15 21.12 -7.67
N ARG A 377 -24.61 22.35 -7.65
CA ARG A 377 -23.82 22.90 -8.76
C ARG A 377 -22.51 22.14 -8.94
N SER A 378 -21.89 21.71 -7.85
CA SER A 378 -20.65 20.95 -7.86
C SER A 378 -20.86 19.52 -8.36
N GLU A 379 -21.96 18.86 -7.98
CA GLU A 379 -22.30 17.51 -8.46
C GLU A 379 -22.56 17.51 -9.96
N ILE A 380 -23.40 18.45 -10.43
CA ILE A 380 -23.67 18.61 -11.85
C ILE A 380 -22.38 18.88 -12.61
N ALA A 381 -21.49 19.73 -12.08
CA ALA A 381 -20.22 20.04 -12.72
C ALA A 381 -19.31 18.81 -12.81
N LEU A 382 -19.17 18.03 -11.72
CA LEU A 382 -18.38 16.81 -11.69
C LEU A 382 -18.89 15.81 -12.74
N PHE A 383 -20.17 15.46 -12.70
CA PHE A 383 -20.72 14.48 -13.62
C PHE A 383 -20.69 14.95 -15.07
N THR A 384 -20.82 16.27 -15.31
CA THR A 384 -20.62 16.84 -16.65
C THR A 384 -19.20 16.58 -17.16
N GLU A 385 -18.17 16.88 -16.36
CA GLU A 385 -16.78 16.65 -16.76
C GLU A 385 -16.47 15.16 -16.96
N MET A 386 -17.03 14.29 -16.11
CA MET A 386 -16.91 12.84 -16.28
C MET A 386 -17.56 12.35 -17.59
N GLU A 387 -18.74 12.85 -17.94
CA GLU A 387 -19.40 12.51 -19.21
C GLU A 387 -18.64 13.07 -20.42
N LEU A 388 -18.01 14.24 -20.30
CA LEU A 388 -17.14 14.78 -21.35
C LEU A 388 -15.92 13.89 -21.57
N LEU A 389 -15.24 13.45 -20.49
CA LEU A 389 -14.09 12.55 -20.57
C LEU A 389 -14.42 11.17 -21.18
N LYS A 390 -15.67 10.71 -21.08
CA LYS A 390 -16.12 9.48 -21.75
C LYS A 390 -16.30 9.64 -23.27
N ARG A 391 -16.62 10.86 -23.72
CA ARG A 391 -17.00 11.14 -25.12
C ARG A 391 -15.87 11.77 -25.93
N GLN A 392 -14.96 12.44 -25.24
CA GLN A 392 -13.86 13.18 -25.83
C GLN A 392 -12.55 12.61 -25.30
N GLU A 393 -11.63 12.35 -26.21
CA GLU A 393 -10.28 11.94 -25.83
C GLU A 393 -9.61 13.09 -25.04
N PRO A 394 -8.83 12.78 -23.99
CA PRO A 394 -8.01 13.79 -23.32
C PRO A 394 -7.10 14.49 -24.32
N SER A 395 -6.87 15.79 -24.12
CA SER A 395 -5.96 16.53 -24.99
C SER A 395 -4.52 16.02 -24.83
N GLU A 396 -3.67 16.25 -25.83
CA GLU A 396 -2.24 15.92 -25.74
C GLU A 396 -1.57 16.61 -24.53
N ALA A 397 -2.00 17.83 -24.20
CA ALA A 397 -1.50 18.56 -23.05
C ALA A 397 -1.91 17.92 -21.71
N ASP A 398 -3.17 17.45 -21.61
CA ASP A 398 -3.64 16.72 -20.43
C ASP A 398 -2.86 15.42 -20.22
N MET A 399 -2.66 14.66 -21.31
CA MET A 399 -1.88 13.42 -21.29
C MET A 399 -0.43 13.66 -20.88
N ALA A 400 0.24 14.64 -21.50
CA ALA A 400 1.63 14.96 -21.20
C ALA A 400 1.80 15.39 -19.73
N ARG A 401 0.89 16.21 -19.21
CA ARG A 401 0.89 16.61 -17.79
C ARG A 401 0.69 15.41 -16.87
N ALA A 402 -0.31 14.57 -17.14
CA ALA A 402 -0.64 13.43 -16.31
C ALA A 402 0.54 12.45 -16.22
N LEU A 403 1.17 12.13 -17.36
CA LEU A 403 2.35 11.26 -17.40
C LEU A 403 3.55 11.86 -16.65
N ALA A 404 3.81 13.17 -16.83
CA ALA A 404 4.89 13.85 -16.11
C ALA A 404 4.66 13.86 -14.59
N GLN A 405 3.41 14.03 -14.14
CA GLN A 405 3.07 13.94 -12.72
C GLN A 405 3.24 12.52 -12.16
N MET A 406 2.83 11.51 -12.91
CA MET A 406 3.01 10.10 -12.51
C MET A 406 4.50 9.75 -12.42
N GLU A 407 5.30 10.19 -13.39
CA GLU A 407 6.76 10.00 -13.37
C GLU A 407 7.41 10.71 -12.18
N LEU A 408 7.07 11.98 -11.95
CA LEU A 408 7.55 12.73 -10.79
C LEU A 408 7.17 12.01 -9.49
N SER A 409 5.91 11.60 -9.35
CA SER A 409 5.43 10.89 -8.16
C SER A 409 6.20 9.58 -7.93
N PHE A 410 6.47 8.81 -8.99
CA PHE A 410 7.26 7.58 -8.91
C PHE A 410 8.67 7.85 -8.40
N TRP A 411 9.38 8.82 -8.97
CA TRP A 411 10.75 9.12 -8.57
C TRP A 411 10.85 9.72 -7.17
N SER A 412 9.96 10.66 -6.84
CA SER A 412 9.91 11.25 -5.50
C SER A 412 9.59 10.22 -4.42
N HIS A 413 8.77 9.21 -4.74
CA HIS A 413 8.51 8.12 -3.80
C HIS A 413 9.80 7.35 -3.49
N LEU A 414 10.63 7.04 -4.50
CA LEU A 414 11.85 6.24 -4.36
C LEU A 414 13.05 6.98 -3.73
N GLU A 415 12.88 8.19 -3.20
CA GLU A 415 13.95 8.94 -2.55
C GLU A 415 14.38 8.33 -1.19
N THR A 416 13.46 7.62 -0.52
CA THR A 416 13.72 7.05 0.82
C THR A 416 14.04 5.56 0.76
N VAL A 417 14.84 5.06 1.72
CA VAL A 417 15.08 3.60 1.89
C VAL A 417 13.79 2.84 2.18
N SER A 418 12.84 3.46 2.88
CA SER A 418 11.53 2.90 3.22
C SER A 418 10.65 2.69 2.01
N ALA A 419 10.59 3.65 1.09
CA ALA A 419 9.76 3.53 -0.10
C ALA A 419 10.37 2.68 -1.22
N ARG A 420 11.69 2.44 -1.14
CA ARG A 420 12.39 1.46 -1.99
C ARG A 420 12.21 0.03 -1.52
N ALA A 421 12.06 -0.16 -0.20
CA ALA A 421 11.63 -1.42 0.38
C ALA A 421 10.14 -1.62 0.04
#